data_AF-A0A2Z4L6X1-F1
#
_entry.id   AF-A0A2Z4L6X1-F1
#
_cell.length_a   1.000
_cell.length_b   1.000
_cell.length_c   1.000
_cell.angle_alpha   90.00
_cell.angle_beta   90.00
_cell.angle_gamma   90.00
#
_symmetry.space_group_name_H-M   'P 1'
#
loop_
_entity.id
_entity.type
_entity.pdbx_description
1 polymer ?
#
loop_
_entity_poly.entity_id
_entity_poly.type
_entity_poly.pdbx_seq_one_letter_code
_entity_poly.pdbx_strand_id
1 'polypeptide(L)'
;MSDDCVLLTQSVLIRGLTKKQYNVLVDISLKLNSLRNCAVEKTPFVKSTDRKHFKKINFKSIISKVKEEFKMEYSFVQAHLANAAIKKHVESFNEYIELKNKKIDGKYNRKVNPPKKHENYRLHNIIIPKESITSSKKKLREGFIELPLSREYKKVLESKNCRPRIKIPENIRDKKIIQVEIIPINNGKMFKANFTYEAEKEPLDLDKDKIMGINPGVNNFATIITTEGPHVQLWTGEN
;
A
#
# COMPACT_ATOMS: atom_id res chain seq x y z
N MET A 1 -0.78 -13.83 -14.90
CA MET A 1 -0.75 -14.76 -13.75
C MET A 1 -1.46 -16.01 -14.24
N SER A 2 -0.95 -17.20 -13.94
CA SER A 2 -1.74 -18.43 -14.15
C SER A 2 -2.98 -18.36 -13.26
N ASP A 3 -4.07 -19.00 -13.69
CA ASP A 3 -5.34 -19.00 -12.93
C ASP A 3 -5.22 -19.66 -11.53
N ASP A 4 -4.10 -20.36 -11.29
CA ASP A 4 -3.79 -21.07 -10.04
C ASP A 4 -2.92 -20.27 -9.06
N CYS A 5 -2.68 -18.98 -9.31
CA CYS A 5 -1.84 -18.15 -8.42
C CYS A 5 -2.67 -17.11 -7.66
N VAL A 6 -2.57 -17.14 -6.33
CA VAL A 6 -3.15 -16.13 -5.42
C VAL A 6 -2.06 -15.25 -4.81
N LEU A 7 -2.46 -14.05 -4.36
CA LEU A 7 -1.58 -13.16 -3.62
C LEU A 7 -1.90 -13.24 -2.13
N LEU A 8 -0.92 -13.68 -1.33
CA LEU A 8 -1.02 -13.69 0.12
C LEU A 8 -0.17 -12.57 0.71
N THR A 9 -0.51 -12.13 1.92
CA THR A 9 0.25 -11.11 2.64
C THR A 9 0.57 -11.57 4.05
N GLN A 10 1.84 -11.55 4.42
CA GLN A 10 2.29 -11.78 5.79
C GLN A 10 2.80 -10.49 6.42
N SER A 11 2.29 -10.18 7.62
CA SER A 11 2.68 -9.01 8.40
C SER A 11 3.71 -9.38 9.46
N VAL A 12 4.77 -8.59 9.60
CA VAL A 12 5.72 -8.71 10.72
C VAL A 12 6.10 -7.36 11.29
N LEU A 13 6.37 -7.32 12.59
CA LEU A 13 6.94 -6.14 13.24
C LEU A 13 8.44 -6.03 12.91
N ILE A 14 8.90 -4.86 12.50
CA ILE A 14 10.32 -4.58 12.25
C ILE A 14 11.00 -4.34 13.60
N ARG A 15 11.95 -5.21 13.96
CA ARG A 15 12.72 -5.16 15.22
C ARG A 15 14.21 -5.04 14.95
N GLY A 16 14.95 -4.55 15.95
CA GLY A 16 16.42 -4.50 15.91
C GLY A 16 17.00 -3.41 15.00
N LEU A 17 16.24 -2.35 14.73
CA LEU A 17 16.76 -1.18 14.03
C LEU A 17 17.65 -0.37 14.96
N THR A 18 18.80 0.08 14.46
CA THR A 18 19.57 1.13 15.16
C THR A 18 18.84 2.47 15.05
N LYS A 19 19.17 3.42 15.94
CA LYS A 19 18.63 4.79 15.87
C LYS A 19 18.83 5.43 14.48
N LYS A 20 19.99 5.20 13.84
CA LYS A 20 20.28 5.69 12.49
C LYS A 20 19.36 5.05 11.44
N GLN A 21 19.14 3.74 11.48
CA GLN A 21 18.25 3.05 10.54
C GLN A 21 16.78 3.45 10.72
N TYR A 22 16.33 3.60 11.97
CA TYR A 22 15.00 4.12 12.28
C TYR A 22 14.79 5.52 11.68
N ASN A 23 15.75 6.43 11.85
CA ASN A 23 15.68 7.78 11.29
C ASN A 23 15.60 7.78 9.77
N VAL A 24 16.26 6.84 9.09
CA VAL A 24 16.14 6.68 7.63
C VAL A 24 14.70 6.31 7.23
N LEU A 25 14.05 5.39 7.94
CA LEU A 25 12.65 5.05 7.66
C LEU A 25 11.72 6.25 7.87
N VAL A 26 11.93 7.01 8.95
CA VAL A 26 11.16 8.23 9.24
C VAL A 26 11.34 9.27 8.14
N ASP A 27 12.58 9.59 7.77
CA ASP A 27 12.88 10.61 6.77
C ASP A 27 12.33 10.24 5.37
N ILE A 28 12.51 8.99 4.93
CA ILE A 28 11.91 8.52 3.67
C ILE A 28 10.38 8.60 3.74
N SER A 29 9.76 8.23 4.85
CA SER A 29 8.30 8.31 5.04
C SER A 29 7.78 9.75 4.96
N LEU A 30 8.52 10.72 5.52
CA LEU A 30 8.20 12.15 5.44
C LEU A 30 8.32 12.67 4.00
N LYS A 31 9.43 12.36 3.31
CA LYS A 31 9.62 12.78 1.91
C LYS A 31 8.54 12.20 0.99
N LEU A 32 8.18 10.92 1.18
CA LEU A 32 7.08 10.30 0.44
C LEU A 32 5.74 10.99 0.71
N ASN A 33 5.48 11.42 1.95
CA ASN A 33 4.28 12.19 2.28
C ASN A 33 4.25 13.54 1.55
N SER A 34 5.37 14.26 1.52
CA SER A 34 5.52 15.51 0.77
C SER A 34 5.24 15.33 -0.72
N LEU A 35 5.83 14.30 -1.35
CA LEU A 35 5.60 13.99 -2.77
C LEU A 35 4.13 13.65 -3.06
N ARG A 36 3.50 12.83 -2.20
CA ARG A 36 2.08 12.48 -2.33
C ARG A 36 1.17 13.69 -2.11
N ASN A 37 1.50 14.57 -1.18
CA ASN A 37 0.76 15.81 -0.93
C ASN A 37 0.89 16.81 -2.08
N CYS A 38 2.09 16.95 -2.67
CA CYS A 38 2.28 17.70 -3.90
C CYS A 38 1.41 17.12 -5.03
N ALA A 39 1.35 15.79 -5.16
CA ALA A 39 0.49 15.14 -6.15
C ALA A 39 -1.00 15.53 -5.96
N VAL A 40 -1.49 15.59 -4.72
CA VAL A 40 -2.85 16.06 -4.40
C VAL A 40 -3.05 17.50 -4.88
N GLU A 41 -2.13 18.41 -4.61
CA GLU A 41 -2.23 19.82 -4.99
C GLU A 41 -2.18 20.05 -6.50
N LYS A 42 -1.29 19.33 -7.18
CA LYS A 42 -1.09 19.46 -8.63
C LYS A 42 -2.14 18.69 -9.45
N THR A 43 -3.05 17.98 -8.78
CA THR A 43 -4.12 17.21 -9.44
C THR A 43 -5.25 18.14 -9.87
N PRO A 44 -5.51 18.28 -11.18
CA PRO A 44 -6.60 19.10 -11.67
C PRO A 44 -7.94 18.37 -11.55
N PHE A 45 -8.99 19.09 -11.14
CA PHE A 45 -10.37 18.61 -11.20
C PHE A 45 -11.09 19.28 -12.37
N VAL A 46 -11.13 18.60 -13.52
CA VAL A 46 -11.60 19.16 -14.79
C VAL A 46 -12.72 18.33 -15.40
N LYS A 47 -13.64 19.03 -16.08
CA LYS A 47 -14.72 18.40 -16.84
C LYS A 47 -14.17 17.66 -18.07
N SER A 48 -14.88 16.61 -18.47
CA SER A 48 -14.69 15.90 -19.72
C SER A 48 -15.20 16.74 -20.90
N THR A 49 -14.98 16.25 -22.12
CA THR A 49 -15.41 16.91 -23.37
C THR A 49 -16.93 17.11 -23.44
N ASP A 50 -17.71 16.21 -22.83
CA ASP A 50 -19.17 16.31 -22.72
C ASP A 50 -19.68 17.42 -21.78
N ARG A 51 -18.78 18.12 -21.08
CA ARG A 51 -19.08 19.17 -20.09
C ARG A 51 -19.99 18.74 -18.92
N LYS A 52 -20.32 17.45 -18.83
CA LYS A 52 -21.17 16.83 -17.81
C LYS A 52 -20.32 16.04 -16.81
N HIS A 53 -19.48 15.14 -17.30
CA HIS A 53 -18.65 14.26 -16.48
C HIS A 53 -17.30 14.88 -16.15
N PHE A 54 -16.58 14.27 -15.21
CA PHE A 54 -15.21 14.63 -14.87
C PHE A 54 -14.21 13.66 -15.49
N LYS A 55 -13.04 14.17 -15.85
CA LYS A 55 -11.97 13.41 -16.52
C LYS A 55 -11.06 12.73 -15.50
N LYS A 56 -10.76 11.45 -15.71
CA LYS A 56 -9.71 10.73 -14.97
C LYS A 56 -8.33 11.31 -15.29
N ILE A 57 -7.44 11.34 -14.31
CA ILE A 57 -6.10 11.90 -14.45
C ILE A 57 -5.09 10.84 -14.90
N ASN A 58 -4.12 11.28 -15.70
CA ASN A 58 -3.03 10.44 -16.15
C ASN A 58 -1.84 10.53 -15.19
N PHE A 59 -1.35 9.38 -14.72
CA PHE A 59 -0.21 9.28 -13.82
C PHE A 59 1.04 10.01 -14.35
N LYS A 60 1.36 9.90 -15.64
CA LYS A 60 2.54 10.53 -16.26
C LYS A 60 2.49 12.07 -16.21
N SER A 61 1.30 12.66 -16.26
CA SER A 61 1.12 14.10 -16.11
C SER A 61 1.46 14.56 -14.70
N ILE A 62 0.95 13.84 -13.69
CA ILE A 62 1.13 14.21 -12.28
C ILE A 62 2.58 14.03 -11.84
N ILE A 63 3.22 12.90 -12.18
CA ILE A 63 4.63 12.67 -11.83
C ILE A 63 5.57 13.75 -12.40
N SER A 64 5.32 14.25 -13.62
CA SER A 64 6.14 15.32 -14.20
C SER A 64 6.06 16.60 -13.36
N LYS A 65 4.85 17.02 -12.97
CA LYS A 65 4.62 18.20 -12.13
C LYS A 65 5.22 18.04 -10.74
N VAL A 66 5.10 16.85 -10.14
CA VAL A 66 5.67 16.58 -8.81
C VAL A 66 7.20 16.59 -8.84
N LYS A 67 7.83 16.04 -9.89
CA LYS A 67 9.29 16.07 -10.07
C LYS A 67 9.85 17.47 -10.23
N GLU A 68 9.11 18.33 -10.91
CA GLU A 68 9.48 19.73 -11.11
C GLU A 68 9.40 20.51 -9.79
N GLU A 69 8.26 20.40 -9.10
CA GLU A 69 8.00 21.15 -7.86
C GLU A 69 8.83 20.67 -6.66
N PHE A 70 8.94 19.35 -6.46
CA PHE A 70 9.61 18.72 -5.31
C PHE A 70 10.88 17.98 -5.76
N LYS A 71 11.69 18.66 -6.59
CA LYS A 71 12.91 18.09 -7.18
C LYS A 71 13.87 17.53 -6.14
N MET A 72 14.04 18.24 -5.02
CA MET A 72 14.95 17.84 -3.94
C MET A 72 14.47 16.56 -3.25
N GLU A 73 13.24 16.53 -2.76
CA GLU A 73 12.64 15.36 -2.10
C GLU A 73 12.60 14.16 -3.03
N TYR A 74 12.23 14.40 -4.30
CA TYR A 74 12.19 13.35 -5.32
C TYR A 74 13.58 12.75 -5.54
N SER A 75 14.64 13.57 -5.61
CA SER A 75 16.02 13.10 -5.77
C SER A 75 16.53 12.28 -4.59
N PHE A 76 16.02 12.53 -3.38
CA PHE A 76 16.40 11.81 -2.16
C PHE A 76 15.65 10.49 -1.97
N VAL A 77 14.64 10.19 -2.80
CA VAL A 77 13.88 8.95 -2.74
C VAL A 77 14.14 8.12 -3.99
N GLN A 78 14.22 6.79 -3.84
CA GLN A 78 14.36 5.91 -4.99
C GLN A 78 13.11 6.00 -5.89
N ALA A 79 13.30 6.11 -7.21
CA ALA A 79 12.24 6.53 -8.12
C ALA A 79 10.97 5.67 -8.06
N HIS A 80 11.09 4.35 -7.88
CA HIS A 80 9.90 3.49 -7.80
C HIS A 80 9.11 3.70 -6.50
N LEU A 81 9.78 3.99 -5.38
CA LEU A 81 9.12 4.32 -4.10
C LEU A 81 8.34 5.63 -4.22
N ALA A 82 8.97 6.65 -4.79
CA ALA A 82 8.32 7.93 -5.07
C ALA A 82 7.09 7.73 -5.97
N ASN A 83 7.25 6.95 -7.05
CA ASN A 83 6.17 6.64 -7.98
C ASN A 83 5.02 5.91 -7.30
N ALA A 84 5.30 4.94 -6.42
CA ALA A 84 4.26 4.20 -5.70
C ALA A 84 3.41 5.11 -4.81
N ALA A 85 4.03 6.06 -4.10
CA ALA A 85 3.31 7.04 -3.29
C ALA A 85 2.42 7.99 -4.13
N ILE A 86 2.94 8.49 -5.27
CA ILE A 86 2.17 9.33 -6.20
C ILE A 86 1.04 8.53 -6.84
N LYS A 87 1.30 7.29 -7.25
CA LYS A 87 0.34 6.41 -7.92
C LYS A 87 -0.87 6.10 -7.03
N LYS A 88 -0.64 5.84 -5.74
CA LYS A 88 -1.70 5.63 -4.76
C LYS A 88 -2.71 6.79 -4.70
N HIS A 89 -2.23 8.03 -4.80
CA HIS A 89 -3.11 9.21 -4.91
C HIS A 89 -3.84 9.24 -6.25
N VAL A 90 -3.15 9.00 -7.36
CA VAL A 90 -3.74 9.01 -8.71
C VAL A 90 -4.86 7.98 -8.85
N GLU A 91 -4.67 6.77 -8.34
CA GLU A 91 -5.68 5.70 -8.33
C GLU A 91 -6.88 6.11 -7.49
N SER A 92 -6.66 6.57 -6.25
CA SER A 92 -7.73 7.05 -5.36
C SER A 92 -8.52 8.22 -5.96
N PHE A 93 -7.86 9.14 -6.65
CA PHE A 93 -8.54 10.25 -7.32
C PHE A 93 -9.36 9.76 -8.52
N ASN A 94 -8.87 8.80 -9.28
CA ASN A 94 -9.60 8.23 -10.42
C ASN A 94 -10.84 7.45 -9.99
N GLU A 95 -10.78 6.78 -8.83
CA GLU A 95 -11.95 6.16 -8.19
C GLU A 95 -12.97 7.21 -7.74
N TYR A 96 -12.50 8.31 -7.11
CA TYR A 96 -13.35 9.45 -6.77
C TYR A 96 -14.09 10.02 -7.98
N ILE A 97 -13.39 10.20 -9.11
CA ILE A 97 -13.97 10.66 -10.37
C ILE A 97 -15.05 9.69 -10.86
N GLU A 98 -14.79 8.39 -10.80
CA GLU A 98 -15.74 7.39 -11.24
C GLU A 98 -17.03 7.40 -10.41
N LEU A 99 -16.91 7.47 -9.09
CA LEU A 99 -18.06 7.61 -8.19
C LEU A 99 -18.82 8.92 -8.42
N LYS A 100 -18.10 10.02 -8.69
CA LYS A 100 -18.71 11.31 -9.00
C LYS A 100 -19.51 11.26 -10.30
N ASN A 101 -18.99 10.59 -11.33
CA ASN A 101 -19.67 10.39 -12.60
C ASN A 101 -20.89 9.47 -12.45
N LYS A 102 -20.78 8.36 -11.72
CA LYS A 102 -21.93 7.49 -11.40
C LYS A 102 -23.05 8.26 -10.68
N LYS A 103 -22.69 9.21 -9.81
CA LYS A 103 -23.66 10.08 -9.14
C LYS A 103 -24.37 11.04 -10.11
N ILE A 104 -23.64 11.59 -11.07
CA ILE A 104 -24.20 12.43 -12.15
C ILE A 104 -25.18 11.65 -13.02
N ASP A 105 -24.92 10.36 -13.23
CA ASP A 105 -25.80 9.45 -13.99
C ASP A 105 -26.95 8.87 -13.15
N GLY A 106 -27.11 9.28 -11.90
CA GLY A 106 -28.14 8.74 -11.00
C GLY A 106 -27.90 7.30 -10.54
N LYS A 107 -26.75 6.70 -10.87
CA LYS A 107 -26.35 5.33 -10.51
C LYS A 107 -25.69 5.21 -9.13
N TYR A 108 -25.53 6.33 -8.42
CA TYR A 108 -24.93 6.36 -7.09
C TYR A 108 -25.47 7.53 -6.26
N ASN A 109 -26.05 7.26 -5.10
CA ASN A 109 -26.74 8.28 -4.28
C ASN A 109 -25.93 8.75 -3.06
N ARG A 110 -24.93 7.98 -2.60
CA ARG A 110 -24.16 8.33 -1.40
C ARG A 110 -23.25 9.55 -1.61
N LYS A 111 -22.74 10.09 -0.50
CA LYS A 111 -21.74 11.17 -0.51
C LYS A 111 -20.41 10.64 -1.07
N VAL A 112 -19.76 11.45 -1.90
CA VAL A 112 -18.46 11.14 -2.52
C VAL A 112 -17.49 12.26 -2.14
N ASN A 113 -16.37 11.93 -1.51
CA ASN A 113 -15.38 12.90 -1.02
C ASN A 113 -14.06 12.75 -1.79
N PRO A 114 -13.39 13.85 -2.19
CA PRO A 114 -12.10 13.77 -2.86
C PRO A 114 -10.98 13.36 -1.88
N PRO A 115 -9.91 12.73 -2.37
CA PRO A 115 -8.71 12.50 -1.57
C PRO A 115 -8.11 13.84 -1.13
N LYS A 116 -7.82 13.96 0.16
CA LYS A 116 -7.23 15.17 0.76
C LYS A 116 -5.74 14.99 0.99
N LYS A 117 -5.03 16.12 1.11
CA LYS A 117 -3.66 16.13 1.65
C LYS A 117 -3.66 15.50 3.04
N HIS A 118 -2.57 14.81 3.34
CA HIS A 118 -2.26 14.44 4.71
C HIS A 118 -1.66 15.64 5.44
N GLU A 119 -1.63 15.59 6.76
CA GLU A 119 -0.82 16.49 7.57
C GLU A 119 0.65 16.46 7.12
N ASN A 120 1.34 17.60 7.17
CA ASN A 120 2.69 17.74 6.59
C ASN A 120 3.72 16.78 7.22
N TYR A 121 3.58 16.46 8.50
CA TYR A 121 4.50 15.59 9.24
C TYR A 121 4.00 14.15 9.40
N ARG A 122 2.93 13.77 8.68
CA ARG A 122 2.46 12.39 8.69
C ARG A 122 3.50 11.49 8.01
N LEU A 123 3.81 10.36 8.65
CA LEU A 123 4.63 9.32 8.03
C LEU A 123 3.81 8.55 7.00
N HIS A 124 4.23 8.60 5.73
CA HIS A 124 3.63 7.81 4.65
C HIS A 124 4.18 6.38 4.66
N ASN A 125 3.37 5.40 4.27
CA ASN A 125 3.84 4.02 4.09
C ASN A 125 4.92 3.97 2.99
N ILE A 126 5.99 3.21 3.21
CA ILE A 126 7.01 2.99 2.18
C ILE A 126 6.61 1.76 1.39
N ILE A 127 6.14 1.95 0.17
CA ILE A 127 5.78 0.87 -0.75
C ILE A 127 7.01 0.56 -1.61
N ILE A 128 7.57 -0.63 -1.43
CA ILE A 128 8.68 -1.17 -2.22
C ILE A 128 8.06 -2.12 -3.24
N PRO A 129 7.88 -1.68 -4.50
CA PRO A 129 7.32 -2.54 -5.53
C PRO A 129 8.37 -3.55 -6.02
N LYS A 130 7.91 -4.60 -6.70
CA LYS A 130 8.72 -5.71 -7.22
C LYS A 130 10.03 -5.27 -7.89
N GLU A 131 9.98 -4.21 -8.71
CA GLU A 131 11.14 -3.69 -9.46
C GLU A 131 12.25 -3.17 -8.55
N SER A 132 11.91 -2.80 -7.32
CA SER A 132 12.83 -2.24 -6.32
C SER A 132 13.26 -3.21 -5.24
N ILE A 133 12.64 -4.38 -5.19
CA ILE A 133 13.11 -5.49 -4.38
C ILE A 133 14.43 -5.93 -5.01
N THR A 134 15.53 -5.41 -4.47
CA THR A 134 16.85 -5.50 -5.10
C THR A 134 17.32 -6.94 -5.04
N SER A 135 17.07 -7.64 -6.14
CA SER A 135 17.23 -9.07 -6.35
C SER A 135 18.67 -9.37 -6.72
N SER A 136 19.59 -9.40 -5.76
CA SER A 136 20.54 -10.51 -5.85
C SER A 136 19.87 -11.69 -5.17
N LYS A 137 19.79 -12.84 -5.85
CA LYS A 137 19.37 -14.12 -5.22
C LYS A 137 20.12 -14.34 -3.90
N LYS A 138 21.34 -13.81 -3.80
CA LYS A 138 22.17 -13.76 -2.57
C LYS A 138 21.52 -13.00 -1.40
N LYS A 139 21.01 -11.78 -1.59
CA LYS A 139 20.39 -11.01 -0.48
C LYS A 139 19.06 -11.60 -0.01
N LEU A 140 18.28 -12.15 -0.94
CA LEU A 140 17.06 -12.90 -0.58
C LEU A 140 17.42 -14.19 0.17
N ARG A 141 18.49 -14.89 -0.24
CA ARG A 141 19.07 -16.02 0.51
C ARG A 141 19.56 -15.62 1.91
N GLU A 142 20.10 -14.41 2.07
CA GLU A 142 20.49 -13.86 3.38
C GLU A 142 19.28 -13.50 4.27
N GLY A 143 18.04 -13.63 3.76
CA GLY A 143 16.82 -13.55 4.55
C GLY A 143 16.37 -12.12 4.88
N PHE A 144 16.78 -11.11 4.10
CA PHE A 144 16.34 -9.73 4.29
C PHE A 144 16.18 -8.94 2.99
N ILE A 145 15.38 -7.88 3.05
CA ILE A 145 15.28 -6.84 2.01
C ILE A 145 15.94 -5.57 2.55
N GLU A 146 16.92 -5.05 1.81
CA GLU A 146 17.50 -3.73 2.08
C GLU A 146 16.57 -2.66 1.53
N LEU A 147 16.28 -1.63 2.32
CA LEU A 147 15.49 -0.48 1.86
C LEU A 147 16.16 0.14 0.62
N PRO A 148 15.47 0.24 -0.53
CA PRO A 148 16.04 0.86 -1.71
C PRO A 148 16.12 2.38 -1.51
N LEU A 149 17.34 2.90 -1.64
CA LEU A 149 17.64 4.32 -1.47
C LEU A 149 18.20 4.91 -2.78
N SER A 150 17.91 6.19 -3.03
CA SER A 150 18.46 6.91 -4.18
C SER A 150 19.98 7.05 -4.09
N ARG A 151 20.62 7.43 -5.20
CA ARG A 151 22.08 7.59 -5.24
C ARG A 151 22.50 8.79 -4.40
N GLU A 152 21.73 9.86 -4.48
CA GLU A 152 21.87 11.12 -3.78
C GLU A 152 21.76 10.90 -2.27
N TYR A 153 20.73 10.17 -1.83
CA TYR A 153 20.56 9.82 -0.41
C TYR A 153 21.72 8.98 0.12
N LYS A 154 22.21 8.02 -0.69
CA LYS A 154 23.36 7.19 -0.33
C LYS A 154 24.66 7.97 -0.17
N LYS A 155 24.84 9.11 -0.86
CA LYS A 155 26.03 9.98 -0.69
C LYS A 155 26.01 10.71 0.64
N VAL A 156 24.83 11.05 1.14
CA VAL A 156 24.64 11.73 2.44
C VAL A 156 24.71 10.75 3.61
N LEU A 157 24.43 9.46 3.37
CA LEU A 157 24.58 8.41 4.37
C LEU A 157 26.06 8.13 4.66
N GLU A 158 26.48 8.42 5.90
CA GLU A 158 27.84 8.20 6.41
C GLU A 158 28.35 6.76 6.24
N SER A 159 27.48 5.75 6.32
CA SER A 159 27.89 4.35 6.20
C SER A 159 26.80 3.44 5.61
N LYS A 160 27.22 2.28 5.07
CA LYS A 160 26.30 1.22 4.62
C LYS A 160 25.50 0.59 5.78
N ASN A 161 25.98 0.68 7.02
CA ASN A 161 25.31 0.12 8.20
C ASN A 161 24.06 0.92 8.60
N CYS A 162 23.90 2.13 8.06
CA CYS A 162 22.73 2.97 8.29
C CYS A 162 21.52 2.57 7.42
N ARG A 163 21.67 1.62 6.49
CA ARG A 163 20.58 1.19 5.60
C ARG A 163 19.66 0.20 6.32
N PRO A 164 18.35 0.48 6.42
CA PRO A 164 17.41 -0.46 7.02
C PRO A 164 17.39 -1.80 6.28
N ARG A 165 17.47 -2.90 7.03
CA ARG A 165 17.29 -4.26 6.54
C ARG A 165 16.05 -4.87 7.19
N ILE A 166 15.11 -5.29 6.37
CA ILE A 166 13.82 -5.82 6.80
C ILE A 166 13.89 -7.34 6.64
N LYS A 167 13.87 -8.06 7.77
CA LYS A 167 13.95 -9.53 7.76
C LYS A 167 12.72 -10.13 7.07
N ILE A 168 12.96 -11.07 6.17
CA ILE A 168 11.92 -11.87 5.52
C ILE A 168 11.56 -13.03 6.48
N PRO A 169 10.27 -13.25 6.79
CA PRO A 169 9.83 -14.41 7.54
C PRO A 169 10.29 -15.72 6.90
N GLU A 170 10.74 -16.68 7.72
CA GLU A 170 11.37 -17.92 7.23
C GLU A 170 10.47 -18.73 6.31
N ASN A 171 9.19 -18.80 6.64
CA ASN A 171 8.17 -19.52 5.90
C ASN A 171 7.84 -18.91 4.51
N ILE A 172 8.38 -17.73 4.18
CA ILE A 172 8.17 -17.08 2.86
C ILE A 172 9.46 -16.71 2.14
N ARG A 173 10.63 -17.18 2.61
CA ARG A 173 11.93 -16.85 1.99
C ARG A 173 12.09 -17.44 0.58
N ASP A 174 11.45 -18.57 0.32
CA ASP A 174 11.40 -19.25 -0.98
C ASP A 174 10.33 -18.67 -1.91
N LYS A 175 9.37 -17.90 -1.36
CA LYS A 175 8.25 -17.36 -2.12
C LYS A 175 8.66 -16.15 -2.95
N LYS A 176 7.93 -15.94 -4.05
CA LYS A 176 8.12 -14.79 -4.93
C LYS A 176 7.40 -13.57 -4.34
N ILE A 177 8.15 -12.78 -3.58
CA ILE A 177 7.69 -11.49 -3.03
C ILE A 177 7.53 -10.49 -4.18
N ILE A 178 6.33 -9.91 -4.29
CA ILE A 178 5.99 -8.92 -5.32
C ILE A 178 5.88 -7.49 -4.77
N GLN A 179 5.69 -7.33 -3.46
CA GLN A 179 5.66 -6.03 -2.82
C GLN A 179 6.04 -6.16 -1.34
N VAL A 180 6.75 -5.16 -0.83
CA VAL A 180 6.89 -4.95 0.62
C VAL A 180 6.36 -3.56 0.97
N GLU A 181 5.40 -3.49 1.89
CA GLU A 181 4.91 -2.22 2.42
C GLU A 181 5.36 -2.05 3.87
N ILE A 182 6.21 -1.06 4.12
CA ILE A 182 6.64 -0.68 5.47
C ILE A 182 5.67 0.37 5.99
N ILE A 183 5.03 0.08 7.13
CA ILE A 183 3.93 0.86 7.69
C ILE A 183 4.36 1.42 9.05
N PRO A 184 4.41 2.74 9.23
CA PRO A 184 4.58 3.34 10.54
C PRO A 184 3.35 3.03 11.41
N ILE A 185 3.57 2.53 12.62
CA ILE A 185 2.51 2.27 13.61
C ILE A 185 2.74 3.14 14.84
N ASN A 186 1.66 3.47 15.56
CA ASN A 186 1.68 4.33 16.75
C ASN A 186 2.43 5.66 16.49
N ASN A 187 2.05 6.38 15.44
CA ASN A 187 2.68 7.63 14.99
C ASN A 187 4.20 7.52 14.75
N GLY A 188 4.65 6.36 14.29
CA GLY A 188 6.05 6.11 13.94
C GLY A 188 6.88 5.51 15.06
N LYS A 189 6.35 5.31 16.27
CA LYS A 189 7.09 4.66 17.38
C LYS A 189 7.66 3.30 16.96
N MET A 190 6.98 2.60 16.07
CA MET A 190 7.44 1.33 15.51
C MET A 190 7.05 1.25 14.03
N PHE A 191 7.59 0.25 13.33
CA PHE A 191 7.23 -0.05 11.95
C PHE A 191 6.84 -1.52 11.80
N LYS A 192 5.82 -1.78 10.97
CA LYS A 192 5.42 -3.11 10.49
C LYS A 192 5.84 -3.26 9.02
N ALA A 193 6.15 -4.46 8.56
CA ALA A 193 6.32 -4.79 7.16
C ALA A 193 5.23 -5.78 6.74
N ASN A 194 4.50 -5.45 5.68
CA ASN A 194 3.63 -6.36 4.97
C ASN A 194 4.39 -6.90 3.75
N PHE A 195 4.57 -8.21 3.67
CA PHE A 195 5.15 -8.91 2.53
C PHE A 195 4.03 -9.52 1.70
N THR A 196 3.82 -9.02 0.49
CA THR A 196 2.89 -9.62 -0.48
C THR A 196 3.66 -10.52 -1.43
N TYR A 197 3.23 -11.76 -1.58
CA TYR A 197 3.91 -12.78 -2.37
C TYR A 197 2.92 -13.66 -3.14
N GLU A 198 3.40 -14.24 -4.24
CA GLU A 198 2.66 -15.24 -5.01
C GLU A 198 2.68 -16.58 -4.27
N ALA A 199 1.50 -17.18 -4.16
CA ALA A 199 1.29 -18.54 -3.64
C ALA A 199 0.43 -19.34 -4.62
N GLU A 200 0.59 -20.66 -4.59
CA GLU A 200 -0.30 -21.57 -5.31
C GLU A 200 -1.65 -21.59 -4.60
N LYS A 201 -2.71 -21.59 -5.40
CA LYS A 201 -4.06 -21.76 -4.91
C LYS A 201 -4.21 -23.21 -4.47
N GLU A 202 -4.39 -23.44 -3.17
CA GLU A 202 -4.72 -24.76 -2.68
C GLU A 202 -6.12 -25.15 -3.21
N PRO A 203 -6.26 -26.29 -3.91
CA PRO A 203 -7.57 -26.77 -4.29
C PRO A 203 -8.34 -27.11 -3.01
N LEU A 204 -9.43 -26.40 -2.80
CA LEU A 204 -10.34 -26.70 -1.70
C LEU A 204 -11.30 -27.78 -2.18
N ASP A 205 -11.33 -28.92 -1.48
CA ASP A 205 -12.34 -29.96 -1.67
C ASP A 205 -13.66 -29.51 -1.04
N LEU A 206 -14.39 -28.65 -1.76
CA LEU A 206 -15.66 -28.08 -1.31
C LEU A 206 -16.82 -28.80 -2.00
N ASP A 207 -17.78 -29.23 -1.18
CA ASP A 207 -19.09 -29.66 -1.67
C ASP A 207 -19.88 -28.45 -2.17
N LYS A 208 -20.23 -28.44 -3.46
CA LYS A 208 -20.92 -27.32 -4.12
C LYS A 208 -22.40 -27.23 -3.73
N ASP A 209 -22.97 -28.30 -3.19
CA ASP A 209 -24.35 -28.32 -2.71
C ASP A 209 -24.46 -27.76 -1.28
N LYS A 210 -23.32 -27.60 -0.59
CA LYS A 210 -23.25 -26.96 0.72
C LYS A 210 -22.97 -25.47 0.60
N ILE A 211 -23.86 -24.66 1.16
CA ILE A 211 -23.78 -23.20 1.09
C ILE A 211 -23.54 -22.65 2.50
N MET A 212 -22.60 -21.69 2.60
CA MET A 212 -22.37 -20.90 3.80
C MET A 212 -22.71 -19.44 3.54
N GLY A 213 -23.64 -18.90 4.33
CA GLY A 213 -23.97 -17.48 4.37
C GLY A 213 -23.27 -16.79 5.53
N ILE A 214 -22.62 -15.64 5.26
CA ILE A 214 -22.02 -14.79 6.29
C ILE A 214 -22.75 -13.45 6.28
N ASN A 215 -23.39 -13.10 7.39
CA ASN A 215 -24.07 -11.82 7.56
C ASN A 215 -23.41 -11.01 8.68
N PRO A 216 -22.85 -9.82 8.39
CA PRO A 216 -22.42 -8.88 9.44
C PRO A 216 -23.62 -8.53 10.33
N GLY A 217 -23.46 -8.69 11.65
CA GLY A 217 -24.53 -8.44 12.60
C GLY A 217 -24.58 -6.98 13.09
N VAL A 218 -25.70 -6.61 13.72
CA VAL A 218 -25.80 -5.32 14.44
C VAL A 218 -25.16 -5.42 15.83
N ASN A 219 -25.38 -6.55 16.51
CA ASN A 219 -24.93 -6.79 17.89
C ASN A 219 -23.85 -7.89 18.00
N ASN A 220 -23.39 -8.42 16.86
CA ASN A 220 -22.35 -9.43 16.75
C ASN A 220 -21.50 -9.14 15.52
N PHE A 221 -20.24 -9.61 15.52
CA PHE A 221 -19.34 -9.35 14.39
C PHE A 221 -19.88 -9.95 13.09
N ALA A 222 -20.29 -11.21 13.14
CA ALA A 222 -20.96 -11.89 12.04
C ALA A 222 -21.81 -13.07 12.55
N THR A 223 -22.91 -13.34 11.85
CA THR A 223 -23.69 -14.57 11.93
C THR A 223 -23.34 -15.44 10.74
N ILE A 224 -22.99 -16.70 11.00
CA ILE A 224 -22.67 -17.68 9.97
C ILE A 224 -23.76 -18.75 9.97
N ILE A 225 -24.33 -19.02 8.79
CA ILE A 225 -25.36 -20.04 8.59
C ILE A 225 -24.85 -21.02 7.53
N THR A 226 -25.08 -22.30 7.73
CA THR A 226 -24.75 -23.35 6.76
C THR A 226 -25.99 -24.18 6.44
N THR A 227 -25.99 -24.88 5.32
CA THR A 227 -27.06 -25.82 4.94
C THR A 227 -27.10 -27.08 5.81
N GLU A 228 -26.09 -27.34 6.66
CA GLU A 228 -25.94 -28.57 7.43
C GLU A 228 -26.31 -28.49 8.92
N GLY A 229 -26.56 -27.30 9.49
CA GLY A 229 -26.76 -27.20 10.93
C GLY A 229 -26.73 -25.78 11.49
N PRO A 230 -26.91 -25.63 12.82
CA PRO A 230 -27.41 -24.39 13.42
C PRO A 230 -26.42 -23.23 13.28
N HIS A 231 -26.99 -22.03 13.31
CA HIS A 231 -26.27 -20.77 13.14
C HIS A 231 -25.26 -20.55 14.28
N VAL A 232 -24.04 -20.13 13.91
CA VAL A 232 -23.00 -19.74 14.87
C VAL A 232 -22.90 -18.22 14.86
N GLN A 233 -23.07 -17.60 16.03
CA GLN A 233 -22.77 -16.19 16.23
C GLN A 233 -21.32 -16.05 16.72
N LEU A 234 -20.49 -15.39 15.92
CA LEU A 234 -19.12 -15.09 16.33
C LEU A 234 -19.14 -13.84 17.20
N TRP A 235 -19.04 -14.07 18.52
CA TRP A 235 -18.93 -13.07 19.59
C TRP A 235 -20.19 -12.21 19.78
N THR A 236 -20.92 -12.47 20.87
CA THR A 236 -21.94 -11.58 21.43
C THR A 236 -21.24 -10.67 22.42
N GLY A 237 -21.29 -9.35 22.19
CA GLY A 237 -20.75 -8.38 23.13
C GLY A 237 -21.60 -8.34 24.38
N GLU A 238 -21.37 -9.24 25.34
CA GLU A 238 -21.73 -8.97 26.73
C GLU A 238 -20.64 -8.10 27.34
N ASN A 239 -21.07 -6.96 27.88
CA ASN A 239 -20.24 -5.88 28.43
C ASN A 239 -19.44 -6.31 29.65
#